data_AF-A0A379CA40-F1
#
_entry.id   AF-A0A379CA40-F1
#
_cell.length_a   1.000
_cell.length_b   1.000
_cell.length_c   1.000
_cell.angle_alpha   90.00
_cell.angle_beta   90.00
_cell.angle_gamma   90.00
#
_symmetry.space_group_name_H-M   'P 1'
#
loop_
_entity.id
_entity.type
_entity.pdbx_description
1 polymer ?
#
loop_
_entity_poly.entity_id
_entity_poly.type
_entity_poly.pdbx_seq_one_letter_code
_entity_poly.pdbx_strand_id
1 'polypeptide(L)'
;MKQNPEAAKNGNLYVVINNPTYESIPSLAELMYAGYDKVNDQLGAALPITNAEKTNVAINHYAKGRGLKLEKSNHSRGGLTESVSLQRTNNVGITNVPIVESRFFGTATNVEDYLKQVGKNGYETTVKQATHKADFVGRPLGFNPATGGDCWWCYSHSSYYGEVPEKKIENDRKEKINNPEYERYIKIWGKPTIGKNGNPVNLSLPKEVIGDKNDSIKFKGDK
;
A
#
# COMPACT_ATOMS: atom_id res chain seq x y z
N MET A 1 -2.85 1.73 -7.33
CA MET A 1 -2.61 3.19 -7.33
C MET A 1 -1.76 3.56 -6.14
N LYS A 2 -0.62 4.25 -6.31
CA LYS A 2 0.22 4.61 -5.16
C LYS A 2 -0.34 5.80 -4.36
N GLN A 3 -1.15 6.65 -4.99
CA GLN A 3 -1.75 7.87 -4.42
C GLN A 3 -3.27 7.87 -4.61
N ASN A 4 -4.04 8.60 -3.79
CA ASN A 4 -5.48 8.78 -3.99
C ASN A 4 -5.75 9.97 -4.95
N PRO A 5 -6.35 9.78 -6.16
CA PRO A 5 -6.58 10.81 -7.16
C PRO A 5 -7.60 11.84 -6.72
N GLU A 6 -8.59 11.43 -5.94
CA GLU A 6 -9.58 12.37 -5.40
C GLU A 6 -8.92 13.30 -4.39
N ALA A 7 -8.07 12.74 -3.51
CA ALA A 7 -7.27 13.55 -2.58
C ALA A 7 -6.30 14.49 -3.33
N ALA A 8 -5.67 14.00 -4.40
CA ALA A 8 -4.78 14.81 -5.23
C ALA A 8 -5.51 15.98 -5.91
N LYS A 9 -6.69 15.72 -6.49
CA LYS A 9 -7.54 16.73 -7.15
C LYS A 9 -8.05 17.79 -6.16
N ASN A 10 -8.34 17.38 -4.92
CA ASN A 10 -8.94 18.24 -3.91
C ASN A 10 -7.91 18.93 -2.98
N GLY A 11 -6.61 18.80 -3.25
CA GLY A 11 -5.55 19.43 -2.44
C GLY A 11 -5.38 18.83 -1.03
N ASN A 12 -6.00 17.69 -0.75
CA ASN A 12 -5.97 17.01 0.55
C ASN A 12 -4.96 15.85 0.60
N LEU A 13 -4.03 15.81 -0.36
CA LEU A 13 -2.99 14.79 -0.43
C LEU A 13 -1.74 15.23 0.32
N TYR A 14 -1.37 14.48 1.36
CA TYR A 14 -0.06 14.60 2.00
C TYR A 14 0.82 13.42 1.60
N VAL A 15 2.07 13.69 1.21
CA VAL A 15 3.01 12.65 0.76
C VAL A 15 4.17 12.58 1.74
N VAL A 16 4.31 11.44 2.42
CA VAL A 16 5.49 11.13 3.23
C VAL A 16 6.49 10.38 2.36
N ILE A 17 7.66 10.99 2.17
CA ILE A 17 8.73 10.45 1.32
C ILE A 17 9.80 9.81 2.21
N ASN A 18 10.11 8.55 1.94
CA ASN A 18 11.25 7.87 2.54
C ASN A 18 12.53 8.22 1.76
N ASN A 19 13.10 9.40 2.01
CA ASN A 19 14.29 9.86 1.28
C ASN A 19 15.52 9.02 1.70
N PRO A 20 16.28 8.40 0.79
CA PRO A 20 17.56 7.79 1.14
C PRO A 20 18.53 8.88 1.60
N THR A 21 19.03 8.75 2.82
CA THR A 21 19.94 9.72 3.47
C THR A 21 21.37 9.67 2.94
N TYR A 22 21.68 8.76 2.01
CA TYR A 22 23.03 8.56 1.47
C TYR A 22 23.01 8.61 -0.07
N GLU A 23 23.55 9.70 -0.62
CA GLU A 23 23.52 10.01 -2.06
C GLU A 23 24.41 9.10 -2.92
N SER A 24 25.32 8.35 -2.32
CA SER A 24 26.35 7.62 -3.06
C SER A 24 25.82 6.37 -3.78
N ILE A 25 24.84 5.66 -3.22
CA ILE A 25 24.17 4.49 -3.83
C ILE A 25 22.72 4.39 -3.31
N PRO A 26 21.74 5.06 -3.98
CA PRO A 26 20.36 5.14 -3.50
C PRO A 26 19.68 3.78 -3.26
N SER A 27 19.98 2.76 -4.08
CA SER A 27 19.38 1.42 -3.97
C SER A 27 19.90 0.61 -2.78
N LEU A 28 21.18 0.76 -2.43
CA LEU A 28 21.76 0.09 -1.25
C LEU A 28 21.26 0.72 0.04
N ALA A 29 21.17 2.06 0.07
CA ALA A 29 20.59 2.77 1.20
C ALA A 29 19.13 2.36 1.42
N GLU A 30 18.31 2.30 0.36
CA GLU A 30 16.93 1.88 0.45
C GLU A 30 16.77 0.45 1.00
N LEU A 31 17.62 -0.49 0.57
CA LEU A 31 17.61 -1.86 1.09
C LEU A 31 17.98 -1.91 2.57
N MET A 32 19.00 -1.17 3.00
CA MET A 32 19.42 -1.11 4.41
C MET A 32 18.31 -0.52 5.29
N TYR A 33 17.69 0.58 4.87
CA TYR A 33 16.57 1.17 5.59
C TYR A 33 15.35 0.25 5.60
N ALA A 34 15.01 -0.40 4.48
CA ALA A 34 13.91 -1.37 4.44
C ALA A 34 14.17 -2.56 5.38
N GLY A 35 15.40 -3.04 5.45
CA GLY A 35 15.81 -4.09 6.39
C GLY A 35 15.71 -3.64 7.85
N TYR A 36 16.17 -2.43 8.14
CA TYR A 36 16.05 -1.83 9.48
C TYR A 36 14.57 -1.67 9.89
N ASP A 37 13.75 -1.05 9.03
CA ASP A 37 12.32 -0.85 9.30
C ASP A 37 11.61 -2.19 9.48
N LYS A 38 12.00 -3.24 8.74
CA LYS A 38 11.46 -4.59 8.89
C LYS A 38 11.78 -5.20 10.25
N VAL A 39 13.02 -5.08 10.71
CA VAL A 39 13.41 -5.52 12.06
C VAL A 39 12.64 -4.73 13.11
N ASN A 40 12.52 -3.41 12.93
CA ASN A 40 11.81 -2.57 13.89
C ASN A 40 10.31 -2.88 13.96
N ASP A 41 9.68 -3.14 12.80
CA ASP A 41 8.28 -3.59 12.68
C ASP A 41 8.03 -4.88 13.45
N GLN A 42 8.96 -5.84 13.37
CA GLN A 42 8.90 -7.09 14.13
C GLN A 42 9.10 -6.89 15.63
N LEU A 43 9.90 -5.89 16.03
CA LEU A 43 10.15 -5.55 17.43
C LEU A 43 9.09 -4.61 18.03
N GLY A 44 8.01 -4.31 17.31
CA GLY A 44 6.94 -3.46 17.84
C GLY A 44 7.35 -1.98 17.95
N ALA A 45 8.19 -1.48 17.05
CA ALA A 45 8.73 -0.12 17.04
C ALA A 45 9.56 0.24 18.29
N ALA A 46 10.34 -0.72 18.79
CA ALA A 46 11.24 -0.56 19.94
C ALA A 46 12.53 0.20 19.60
N LEU A 47 12.97 0.15 18.34
CA LEU A 47 14.18 0.83 17.88
C LEU A 47 13.88 2.28 17.47
N PRO A 48 14.91 3.15 17.39
CA PRO A 48 14.75 4.52 16.91
C PRO A 48 14.03 4.58 15.55
N ILE A 49 13.03 5.45 15.45
CA ILE A 49 12.24 5.60 14.23
C ILE A 49 12.84 6.65 13.27
N THR A 50 12.64 6.44 11.98
CA THR A 50 13.08 7.33 10.90
C THR A 50 12.30 8.65 10.88
N ASN A 51 12.76 9.63 10.10
CA ASN A 51 12.03 10.91 9.97
C ASN A 51 10.65 10.74 9.33
N ALA A 52 10.53 9.83 8.37
CA ALA A 52 9.23 9.53 7.74
C ALA A 52 8.24 8.91 8.75
N GLU A 53 8.73 8.00 9.59
CA GLU A 53 7.92 7.41 10.67
C GLU A 53 7.51 8.46 11.70
N LYS A 54 8.42 9.37 12.09
CA LYS A 54 8.11 10.51 12.98
C LYS A 54 7.03 11.41 12.38
N THR A 55 7.12 11.69 11.08
CA THR A 55 6.09 12.46 10.37
C THR A 55 4.74 11.76 10.42
N ASN A 56 4.67 10.45 10.19
CA ASN A 56 3.42 9.70 10.33
C ASN A 56 2.84 9.74 11.76
N VAL A 57 3.69 9.62 12.79
CA VAL A 57 3.26 9.78 14.19
C VAL A 57 2.68 11.18 14.42
N ALA A 58 3.32 12.22 13.88
CA ALA A 58 2.84 13.60 13.99
C ALA A 58 1.50 13.81 13.28
N ILE A 59 1.32 13.22 12.09
CA ILE A 59 0.04 13.25 11.35
C ILE A 59 -1.06 12.55 12.15
N ASN A 60 -0.79 11.36 12.69
CA ASN A 60 -1.74 10.62 13.52
C ASN A 60 -2.20 11.46 14.72
N HIS A 61 -1.25 12.09 15.41
CA HIS A 61 -1.53 12.96 16.55
C HIS A 61 -2.36 14.19 16.14
N TYR A 62 -1.98 14.84 15.04
CA TYR A 62 -2.66 16.03 14.51
C TYR A 62 -4.10 15.71 14.12
N ALA A 63 -4.31 14.60 13.42
CA ALA A 63 -5.62 14.14 12.98
C ALA A 63 -6.53 13.79 14.14
N LYS A 64 -6.01 13.06 15.14
CA LYS A 64 -6.74 12.75 16.38
C LYS A 64 -7.21 14.02 17.09
N GLY A 65 -6.33 15.00 17.27
CA GLY A 65 -6.65 16.25 17.96
C GLY A 65 -7.72 17.12 17.26
N ARG A 66 -8.03 16.84 16.00
CA ARG A 66 -8.97 17.61 15.17
C ARG A 66 -10.13 16.79 14.60
N GLY A 67 -10.20 15.50 14.90
CA GLY A 67 -11.19 14.59 14.31
C GLY A 67 -11.09 14.46 12.79
N LEU A 68 -9.91 14.66 12.21
CA LEU A 68 -9.71 14.58 10.75
C LEU A 68 -9.57 13.12 10.32
N LYS A 69 -10.45 12.65 9.45
CA LYS A 69 -10.39 11.28 8.91
C LYS A 69 -9.16 11.11 8.02
N LEU A 70 -8.41 10.04 8.23
CA LEU A 70 -7.22 9.68 7.46
C LEU A 70 -7.49 8.49 6.56
N GLU A 71 -7.19 8.65 5.28
CA GLU A 71 -7.01 7.55 4.34
C GLU A 71 -5.52 7.39 4.04
N LYS A 72 -4.99 6.18 4.20
CA LYS A 72 -3.57 5.88 4.01
C LYS A 72 -3.35 4.98 2.82
N SER A 73 -2.31 5.27 2.04
CA SER A 73 -1.93 4.50 0.86
C SER A 73 -0.43 4.23 0.91
N ASN A 74 -0.07 2.96 1.02
CA ASN A 74 1.27 2.52 1.36
C ASN A 74 1.79 1.56 0.30
N HIS A 75 2.95 1.86 -0.28
CA HIS A 75 3.60 1.04 -1.31
C HIS A 75 4.99 0.60 -0.84
N SER A 76 5.35 -0.66 -1.09
CA SER A 76 6.70 -1.17 -0.80
C SER A 76 7.12 -0.94 0.66
N ARG A 77 8.33 -0.37 0.90
CA ARG A 77 8.82 0.06 2.22
C ARG A 77 7.89 1.05 2.91
N GLY A 78 7.11 1.85 2.19
CA GLY A 78 6.15 2.79 2.78
C GLY A 78 5.12 2.12 3.70
N GLY A 79 4.83 0.83 3.50
CA GLY A 79 4.01 0.11 4.47
C GLY A 79 4.73 -0.16 5.79
N LEU A 80 6.04 -0.42 5.78
CA LEU A 80 6.81 -0.62 7.02
C LEU A 80 6.85 0.69 7.79
N THR A 81 7.09 1.80 7.09
CA THR A 81 7.00 3.16 7.65
C THR A 81 5.65 3.39 8.32
N GLU A 82 4.55 3.01 7.68
CA GLU A 82 3.22 3.12 8.28
C GLU A 82 3.06 2.21 9.51
N SER A 83 3.41 0.94 9.41
CA SER A 83 3.29 -0.04 10.48
C SER A 83 4.10 0.33 11.73
N VAL A 84 5.39 0.62 11.56
CA VAL A 84 6.28 1.09 12.63
C VAL A 84 5.75 2.39 13.24
N SER A 85 5.26 3.33 12.42
CA SER A 85 4.70 4.58 12.94
C SER A 85 3.42 4.36 13.75
N LEU A 86 2.54 3.43 13.36
CA LEU A 86 1.33 3.11 14.10
C LEU A 86 1.64 2.37 15.40
N GLN A 87 2.57 1.42 15.38
CA GLN A 87 3.09 0.77 16.59
C GLN A 87 3.67 1.81 17.55
N ARG A 88 4.50 2.73 17.06
CA ARG A 88 5.05 3.81 17.87
C ARG A 88 3.95 4.70 18.44
N THR A 89 2.96 5.05 17.62
CA THR A 89 1.78 5.85 17.98
C THR A 89 1.02 5.18 19.14
N ASN A 90 0.81 3.86 19.07
CA ASN A 90 0.23 3.05 20.14
C ASN A 90 1.11 3.06 21.41
N ASN A 91 2.42 2.83 21.27
CA ASN A 91 3.37 2.75 22.39
C ASN A 91 3.47 4.06 23.18
N VAL A 92 3.24 5.21 22.55
CA VAL A 92 3.23 6.52 23.22
C VAL A 92 1.82 6.96 23.68
N GLY A 93 0.83 6.06 23.64
CA GLY A 93 -0.51 6.29 24.18
C GLY A 93 -1.47 7.06 23.25
N ILE A 94 -1.13 7.24 21.97
CA ILE A 94 -2.00 7.91 21.00
C ILE A 94 -2.96 6.87 20.39
N THR A 95 -4.07 6.61 21.06
CA THR A 95 -5.13 5.69 20.60
C THR A 95 -6.26 6.42 19.86
N ASN A 96 -7.18 5.69 19.24
CA ASN A 96 -8.36 6.19 18.51
C ASN A 96 -8.01 7.22 17.43
N VAL A 97 -6.92 6.97 16.70
CA VAL A 97 -6.55 7.77 15.54
C VAL A 97 -7.58 7.49 14.44
N PRO A 98 -8.21 8.52 13.84
CA PRO A 98 -9.29 8.36 12.86
C PRO A 98 -8.82 7.87 11.48
N ILE A 99 -8.11 6.74 11.44
CA ILE A 99 -7.69 6.06 10.20
C ILE A 99 -8.90 5.27 9.68
N VAL A 100 -9.61 5.82 8.70
CA VAL A 100 -10.81 5.16 8.15
C VAL A 100 -10.45 4.04 7.18
N GLU A 101 -9.33 4.20 6.46
CA GLU A 101 -8.87 3.20 5.50
C GLU A 101 -7.34 3.20 5.37
N SER A 102 -6.76 2.01 5.26
CA SER A 102 -5.34 1.80 4.94
C SER A 102 -5.19 0.82 3.79
N ARG A 103 -4.62 1.28 2.67
CA ARG A 103 -4.39 0.49 1.45
C ARG A 103 -2.91 0.15 1.33
N PHE A 104 -2.60 -1.12 1.10
CA PHE A 104 -1.23 -1.61 0.93
C PHE A 104 -1.04 -2.19 -0.48
N PHE A 105 0.07 -1.82 -1.13
CA PHE A 105 0.41 -2.25 -2.48
C PHE A 105 1.82 -2.85 -2.47
N GLY A 106 1.93 -4.16 -2.67
CA GLY A 106 3.22 -4.86 -2.72
C GLY A 106 4.10 -4.59 -1.50
N THR A 107 3.49 -4.47 -0.32
CA THR A 107 4.17 -3.98 0.89
C THR A 107 5.07 -5.03 1.53
N ALA A 108 6.17 -4.61 2.16
CA ALA A 108 7.01 -5.47 3.00
C ALA A 108 6.44 -5.69 4.42
N THR A 109 5.39 -4.98 4.78
CA THR A 109 4.62 -5.18 6.03
C THR A 109 3.79 -6.43 5.93
N ASN A 110 3.65 -7.17 7.04
CA ASN A 110 2.59 -8.16 7.14
C ASN A 110 1.25 -7.43 7.39
N VAL A 111 0.33 -7.49 6.42
CA VAL A 111 -0.92 -6.70 6.46
C VAL A 111 -1.89 -7.21 7.53
N GLU A 112 -1.78 -8.46 7.95
CA GLU A 112 -2.55 -9.01 9.07
C GLU A 112 -2.05 -8.48 10.42
N ASP A 113 -0.74 -8.40 10.61
CA ASP A 113 -0.17 -7.79 11.81
C ASP A 113 -0.57 -6.30 11.90
N TYR A 114 -0.59 -5.60 10.77
CA TYR A 114 -1.11 -4.25 10.70
C TYR A 114 -2.60 -4.16 11.05
N LEU A 115 -3.44 -5.10 10.57
CA LEU A 115 -4.85 -5.17 10.95
C LEU A 115 -5.04 -5.31 12.47
N LYS A 116 -4.19 -6.11 13.13
CA LYS A 116 -4.18 -6.23 14.61
C LYS A 116 -3.76 -4.91 15.28
N GLN A 117 -2.81 -4.17 14.70
CA GLN A 117 -2.35 -2.90 15.24
C GLN A 117 -3.43 -1.80 15.19
N VAL A 118 -4.19 -1.70 14.09
CA VAL A 118 -5.32 -0.75 14.01
C VAL A 118 -6.43 -1.14 14.98
N GLY A 119 -6.68 -2.45 15.16
CA GLY A 119 -7.59 -2.96 16.20
C GLY A 119 -7.16 -2.57 17.61
N LYS A 120 -5.85 -2.66 17.92
CA LYS A 120 -5.29 -2.17 19.19
C LYS A 120 -5.37 -0.65 19.35
N ASN A 121 -5.24 0.11 18.25
CA ASN A 121 -5.37 1.55 18.30
C ASN A 121 -6.79 1.98 18.68
N GLY A 122 -7.81 1.21 18.26
CA GLY A 122 -9.20 1.37 18.73
C GLY A 122 -10.15 2.09 17.78
N TYR A 123 -9.72 2.36 16.54
CA TYR A 123 -10.57 2.97 15.52
C TYR A 123 -11.03 1.94 14.49
N GLU A 124 -12.29 1.98 14.08
CA GLU A 124 -12.82 1.11 13.03
C GLU A 124 -12.17 1.46 11.69
N THR A 125 -11.22 0.62 11.27
CA THR A 125 -10.35 0.87 10.13
C THR A 125 -10.55 -0.22 9.08
N THR A 126 -10.83 0.18 7.83
CA THR A 126 -10.80 -0.76 6.70
C THR A 126 -9.37 -0.97 6.23
N VAL A 127 -8.86 -2.19 6.28
CA VAL A 127 -7.52 -2.53 5.77
C VAL A 127 -7.64 -3.26 4.44
N LYS A 128 -6.90 -2.81 3.42
CA LYS A 128 -6.92 -3.39 2.08
C LYS A 128 -5.50 -3.69 1.60
N GLN A 129 -5.36 -4.73 0.78
CA GLN A 129 -4.08 -5.14 0.20
C GLN A 129 -4.20 -5.52 -1.27
N ALA A 130 -3.20 -5.16 -2.07
CA ALA A 130 -2.92 -5.72 -3.38
C ALA A 130 -1.50 -6.28 -3.42
N THR A 131 -1.35 -7.56 -3.71
CA THR A 131 -0.06 -8.25 -3.82
C THR A 131 -0.03 -9.08 -5.09
N HIS A 132 0.82 -8.72 -6.05
CA HIS A 132 0.97 -9.51 -7.27
C HIS A 132 1.70 -10.83 -6.97
N LYS A 133 1.35 -11.93 -7.67
CA LYS A 133 1.95 -13.25 -7.41
C LYS A 133 3.47 -13.32 -7.60
N ALA A 134 4.03 -12.45 -8.45
CA ALA A 134 5.47 -12.30 -8.69
C ALA A 134 6.12 -11.14 -7.90
N ASP A 135 5.39 -10.45 -7.01
CA ASP A 135 5.97 -9.38 -6.20
C ASP A 135 6.84 -9.95 -5.07
N PHE A 136 8.16 -9.83 -5.23
CA PHE A 136 9.14 -10.34 -4.28
C PHE A 136 9.18 -9.57 -2.94
N VAL A 137 8.70 -8.33 -2.91
CA VAL A 137 8.58 -7.54 -1.67
C VAL A 137 7.31 -7.95 -0.95
N GLY A 138 6.18 -7.94 -1.66
CA GLY A 138 4.87 -8.28 -1.11
C GLY A 138 4.82 -9.69 -0.52
N ARG A 139 5.36 -10.67 -1.25
CA ARG A 139 5.22 -12.09 -0.92
C ARG A 139 6.33 -12.59 0.02
N PRO A 140 7.61 -12.75 -0.40
CA PRO A 140 8.68 -13.16 0.51
C PRO A 140 8.90 -12.26 1.73
N LEU A 141 8.95 -10.94 1.57
CA LEU A 141 9.32 -10.04 2.68
C LEU A 141 8.10 -9.68 3.55
N GLY A 142 6.97 -9.42 2.91
CA GLY A 142 5.70 -9.12 3.58
C GLY A 142 4.96 -10.34 4.12
N PHE A 143 5.29 -11.55 3.64
CA PHE A 143 4.52 -12.77 3.89
C PHE A 143 3.05 -12.67 3.49
N ASN A 144 2.74 -11.77 2.54
CA ASN A 144 1.37 -11.53 2.12
C ASN A 144 0.94 -12.51 1.01
N PRO A 145 -0.28 -13.06 1.07
CA PRO A 145 -0.81 -13.85 -0.03
C PRO A 145 -1.02 -12.98 -1.28
N ALA A 146 -0.93 -13.63 -2.44
CA ALA A 146 -1.20 -12.97 -3.70
C ALA A 146 -2.70 -12.66 -3.84
N THR A 147 -3.04 -11.49 -4.37
CA THR A 147 -4.42 -11.08 -4.68
C THR A 147 -4.74 -11.22 -6.16
N GLY A 148 -3.74 -11.46 -7.00
CA GLY A 148 -3.87 -11.61 -8.44
C GLY A 148 -2.51 -11.64 -9.15
N GLY A 149 -2.54 -11.51 -10.48
CA GLY A 149 -1.35 -11.50 -11.32
C GLY A 149 -1.29 -12.67 -12.29
N ASP A 150 -0.88 -12.40 -13.52
CA ASP A 150 -0.84 -13.39 -14.60
C ASP A 150 0.59 -13.88 -14.89
N CYS A 151 1.58 -13.00 -14.78
CA CYS A 151 2.98 -13.37 -15.02
C CYS A 151 3.65 -14.02 -13.80
N TRP A 152 4.54 -14.99 -14.07
CA TRP A 152 5.32 -15.72 -13.05
C TRP A 152 6.72 -15.13 -12.84
N TRP A 153 7.42 -14.77 -13.92
CA TRP A 153 8.74 -14.13 -13.89
C TRP A 153 8.66 -12.74 -14.51
N CYS A 154 8.29 -11.74 -13.71
CA CYS A 154 8.13 -10.36 -14.16
C CYS A 154 8.38 -9.37 -13.03
N TYR A 155 8.84 -8.18 -13.39
CA TYR A 155 8.90 -7.07 -12.46
C TYR A 155 7.51 -6.46 -12.27
N SER A 156 6.77 -6.93 -11.26
CA SER A 156 5.41 -6.45 -10.94
C SER A 156 5.34 -5.41 -9.83
N HIS A 157 6.43 -5.24 -9.07
CA HIS A 157 6.43 -4.49 -7.81
C HIS A 157 6.00 -3.01 -7.95
N SER A 158 6.25 -2.39 -9.10
CA SER A 158 5.83 -1.01 -9.36
C SER A 158 4.53 -0.89 -10.15
N SER A 159 3.89 -2.01 -10.52
CA SER A 159 2.80 -2.05 -11.50
C SER A 159 1.43 -2.13 -10.85
N TYR A 160 1.12 -1.25 -9.89
CA TYR A 160 -0.19 -1.21 -9.23
C TYR A 160 -1.04 -0.04 -9.73
N TYR A 161 -2.04 -0.35 -10.55
CA TYR A 161 -2.83 0.66 -11.27
C TYR A 161 -4.02 1.17 -10.43
N GLY A 162 -4.43 2.42 -10.64
CA GLY A 162 -5.66 2.95 -10.05
C GLY A 162 -6.89 2.63 -10.89
N GLU A 163 -6.73 2.74 -12.19
CA GLU A 163 -7.73 2.43 -13.18
C GLU A 163 -7.14 1.45 -14.20
N VAL A 164 -7.98 0.69 -14.87
CA VAL A 164 -7.54 -0.07 -16.03
C VAL A 164 -7.19 0.94 -17.13
N PRO A 165 -5.94 0.96 -17.65
CA PRO A 165 -5.58 1.90 -18.71
C PRO A 165 -6.51 1.73 -19.92
N GLU A 166 -6.84 2.82 -20.60
CA GLU A 166 -7.67 2.73 -21.80
C GLU A 166 -6.96 1.91 -22.88
N LYS A 167 -7.71 1.11 -23.67
CA LYS A 167 -7.13 0.30 -24.75
C LYS A 167 -6.45 1.14 -25.83
N LYS A 168 -6.99 2.32 -26.09
CA LYS A 168 -6.50 3.26 -27.08
C LYS A 168 -6.33 4.62 -26.44
N ILE A 169 -5.29 5.33 -26.82
CA ILE A 169 -5.04 6.73 -26.45
C ILE A 169 -4.96 7.57 -27.71
N GLU A 170 -5.19 8.86 -27.58
CA GLU A 170 -5.02 9.83 -28.65
C GLU A 170 -3.59 10.39 -28.60
N ASN A 171 -2.88 10.39 -29.73
CA ASN A 171 -1.56 11.02 -29.84
C ASN A 171 -1.69 12.53 -30.16
N ASP A 172 -0.56 13.24 -30.22
CA ASP A 172 -0.52 14.68 -30.53
C ASP A 172 -1.12 15.03 -31.91
N ARG A 173 -1.27 14.04 -32.79
CA ARG A 173 -1.87 14.18 -34.13
C ARG A 173 -3.36 13.83 -34.17
N LYS A 174 -3.99 13.61 -33.01
CA LYS A 174 -5.39 13.17 -32.85
C LYS A 174 -5.70 11.79 -33.42
N GLU A 175 -4.69 10.94 -33.57
CA GLU A 175 -4.84 9.57 -34.04
C GLU A 175 -5.02 8.62 -32.85
N LYS A 176 -5.98 7.70 -32.94
CA LYS A 176 -6.19 6.67 -31.93
C LYS A 176 -5.16 5.55 -32.10
N ILE A 177 -4.20 5.49 -31.20
CA ILE A 177 -3.15 4.45 -31.14
C ILE A 177 -3.40 3.48 -29.99
N ASN A 178 -2.84 2.26 -30.06
CA ASN A 178 -2.89 1.31 -28.95
C ASN A 178 -2.12 1.88 -27.76
N ASN A 179 -2.67 1.73 -26.56
CA ASN A 179 -2.04 2.22 -25.34
C ASN A 179 -1.00 1.22 -24.81
N PRO A 180 0.31 1.58 -24.79
CA PRO A 180 1.34 0.69 -24.24
C PRO A 180 1.11 0.35 -22.77
N GLU A 181 0.48 1.23 -21.99
CA GLU A 181 0.15 0.95 -20.59
C GLU A 181 -0.96 -0.08 -20.44
N TYR A 182 -1.91 -0.16 -21.38
CA TYR A 182 -2.90 -1.24 -21.40
C TYR A 182 -2.23 -2.58 -21.71
N GLU A 183 -1.35 -2.62 -22.71
CA GLU A 183 -0.57 -3.81 -23.06
C GLU A 183 0.32 -4.27 -21.89
N ARG A 184 0.91 -3.33 -21.16
CA ARG A 184 1.67 -3.62 -19.94
C ARG A 184 0.76 -4.14 -18.82
N TYR A 185 -0.39 -3.52 -18.60
CA TYR A 185 -1.37 -3.97 -17.62
C TYR A 185 -1.77 -5.42 -17.88
N ILE A 186 -2.16 -5.77 -19.11
CA ILE A 186 -2.60 -7.15 -19.43
C ILE A 186 -1.46 -8.16 -19.29
N LYS A 187 -0.22 -7.78 -19.62
CA LYS A 187 0.94 -8.66 -19.48
C LYS A 187 1.25 -8.98 -18.00
N ILE A 188 0.98 -8.04 -17.11
CA ILE A 188 1.28 -8.18 -15.68
C ILE A 188 0.09 -8.79 -14.95
N TRP A 189 -1.07 -8.16 -15.03
CA TRP A 189 -2.25 -8.53 -14.25
C TRP A 189 -3.23 -9.46 -14.96
N GLY A 190 -3.09 -9.63 -16.27
CA GLY A 190 -4.04 -10.36 -17.09
C GLY A 190 -5.10 -9.46 -17.72
N LYS A 191 -5.84 -10.01 -18.69
CA LYS A 191 -6.93 -9.29 -19.35
C LYS A 191 -8.07 -9.04 -18.37
N PRO A 192 -8.51 -7.78 -18.18
CA PRO A 192 -9.62 -7.48 -17.28
C PRO A 192 -10.94 -7.97 -17.89
N THR A 193 -11.80 -8.54 -17.07
CA THR A 193 -13.18 -8.86 -17.44
C THR A 193 -14.07 -7.62 -17.34
N ILE A 194 -15.24 -7.65 -17.98
CA ILE A 194 -16.23 -6.57 -17.83
C ILE A 194 -17.11 -6.86 -16.62
N GLY A 195 -17.17 -5.90 -15.71
CA GLY A 195 -18.00 -5.96 -14.51
C GLY A 195 -19.48 -5.74 -14.82
N LYS A 196 -20.33 -5.94 -13.82
CA LYS A 196 -21.80 -5.78 -13.94
C LYS A 196 -22.24 -4.37 -14.33
N ASN A 197 -21.41 -3.37 -14.07
CA ASN A 197 -21.64 -1.96 -14.43
C ASN A 197 -21.12 -1.61 -15.84
N GLY A 198 -20.67 -2.58 -16.63
CA GLY A 198 -20.12 -2.35 -17.97
C GLY A 198 -18.66 -1.87 -17.99
N ASN A 199 -18.06 -1.60 -16.81
CA ASN A 199 -16.68 -1.14 -16.70
C ASN A 199 -15.70 -2.31 -16.51
N PRO A 200 -14.45 -2.20 -17.00
CA PRO A 200 -13.45 -3.25 -16.79
C PRO A 200 -13.11 -3.40 -15.30
N VAL A 201 -13.05 -4.64 -14.83
CA VAL A 201 -12.64 -4.97 -13.46
C VAL A 201 -11.13 -4.79 -13.33
N ASN A 202 -10.70 -3.87 -12.46
CA ASN A 202 -9.29 -3.66 -12.18
C ASN A 202 -8.75 -4.73 -11.21
N LEU A 203 -7.95 -5.64 -11.74
CA LEU A 203 -7.32 -6.77 -11.06
C LEU A 203 -6.18 -6.36 -10.12
N SER A 204 -5.69 -5.11 -10.24
CA SER A 204 -4.61 -4.56 -9.40
C SER A 204 -5.10 -3.78 -8.18
N LEU A 205 -6.42 -3.64 -8.02
CA LEU A 205 -7.01 -2.97 -6.86
C LEU A 205 -6.83 -3.80 -5.58
N PRO A 206 -6.70 -3.13 -4.42
CA PRO A 206 -6.52 -3.83 -3.18
C PRO A 206 -7.84 -4.41 -2.68
N LYS A 207 -7.80 -5.67 -2.24
CA LYS A 207 -8.92 -6.37 -1.61
C LYS A 207 -8.95 -6.09 -0.11
N GLU A 208 -10.14 -5.99 0.47
CA GLU A 208 -10.33 -5.83 1.91
C GLU A 208 -9.86 -7.09 2.65
N VAL A 209 -9.01 -6.90 3.64
CA VAL A 209 -8.44 -7.96 4.48
C VAL A 209 -9.35 -8.16 5.68
N ILE A 210 -9.71 -9.41 5.93
CA ILE A 210 -10.43 -9.83 7.13
C ILE A 210 -9.53 -10.78 7.93
N GLY A 211 -9.44 -10.57 9.24
CA GLY A 211 -8.65 -11.44 10.12
C GLY A 211 -9.32 -12.80 10.27
N ASP A 212 -8.52 -13.86 10.35
CA ASP A 212 -8.98 -15.22 10.68
C ASP A 212 -8.58 -15.62 12.11
N LYS A 213 -9.27 -16.59 12.70
CA LYS A 213 -8.92 -17.13 14.03
C LYS A 213 -7.56 -17.84 14.08
N ASN A 214 -6.99 -18.16 12.91
CA ASN A 214 -5.76 -18.94 12.75
C ASN A 214 -4.56 -18.12 12.27
N ASP A 215 -4.58 -16.79 12.45
CA ASP A 215 -3.51 -15.90 11.95
C ASP A 215 -3.24 -16.11 10.44
N SER A 216 -4.31 -16.06 9.64
CA SER A 216 -4.21 -16.12 8.18
C SER A 216 -5.05 -15.04 7.50
N ILE A 217 -4.45 -14.38 6.50
CA ILE A 217 -5.13 -13.38 5.67
C ILE A 217 -6.23 -14.03 4.84
N LYS A 218 -7.47 -13.61 5.06
CA LYS A 218 -8.60 -13.82 4.15
C LYS A 218 -9.00 -12.51 3.50
N PHE A 219 -9.56 -12.59 2.29
CA PHE A 219 -10.10 -11.42 1.61
C PHE A 219 -11.62 -11.47 1.58
N LYS A 220 -12.25 -10.32 1.83
CA LYS A 220 -13.70 -10.21 1.74
C LYS A 220 -14.17 -10.52 0.32
N GLY A 221 -15.08 -11.49 0.20
CA GLY A 221 -15.65 -11.92 -1.08
C GLY A 221 -14.96 -13.13 -1.71
N ASP A 222 -13.82 -13.59 -1.17
CA ASP A 222 -13.28 -14.91 -1.52
C ASP A 222 -14.10 -15.97 -0.75
N LYS A 223 -14.88 -16.78 -1.48
CA LYS A 223 -15.66 -17.91 -0.94
C LYS A 223 -14.82 -19.19 -0.96
#